data_AF-A0A1C5FWN5-F1
#
_entry.id   AF-A0A1C5FWN5-F1
#
_cell.length_a   1.000
_cell.length_b   1.000
_cell.length_c   1.000
_cell.angle_alpha   90.00
_cell.angle_beta   90.00
_cell.angle_gamma   90.00
#
_symmetry.space_group_name_H-M   'P 1'
#
loop_
_entity.id
_entity.type
_entity.pdbx_description
1 polymer ?
#
loop_
_entity_poly.entity_id
_entity_poly.type
_entity_poly.pdbx_seq_one_letter_code
_entity_poly.pdbx_strand_id
1 'polypeptide(L)' 'MWLSLHGSWDRTAVALEVHRNTVRQRIARAEALLDVDLGDADVRMELWFALKWA' A
#
# COMPACT_ATOMS: atom_id res chain seq x y z
N MET A 1 -2.68 -2.21 -6.40
CA MET A 1 -1.80 -1.30 -7.16
C MET A 1 -0.56 -0.89 -6.36
N TRP A 2 -0.68 -0.29 -5.17
CA TRP A 2 0.49 0.14 -4.37
C TRP A 2 1.48 -0.99 -4.02
N LEU A 3 0.97 -2.13 -3.53
CA LEU A 3 1.81 -3.31 -3.25
C LEU A 3 2.52 -3.82 -4.52
N SER A 4 1.81 -3.81 -5.65
CA SER A 4 2.35 -4.19 -6.97
C SER A 4 3.43 -3.22 -7.50
N LEU A 5 3.52 -2.02 -6.93
CA LEU A 5 4.53 -1.00 -7.26
C LEU A 5 5.60 -0.89 -6.16
N HIS A 6 5.74 -1.93 -5.34
CA HIS A 6 6.75 -2.07 -4.29
C HIS A 6 6.72 -0.95 -3.25
N GLY A 7 5.52 -0.54 -2.84
CA GLY A 7 5.38 0.47 -1.79
C GLY A 7 5.63 1.92 -2.25
N SER A 8 5.85 2.16 -3.55
CA SER A 8 6.15 3.50 -4.05
C SER A 8 4.91 4.39 -4.08
N TRP A 9 4.93 5.45 -3.25
CA TRP A 9 3.89 6.48 -3.24
C TRP A 9 3.75 7.17 -4.59
N ASP A 10 4.88 7.60 -5.17
CA ASP A 10 4.88 8.44 -6.37
C ASP A 10 4.49 7.64 -7.62
N ARG A 11 4.98 6.40 -7.77
CA ARG A 11 4.56 5.54 -8.89
C ARG A 11 3.08 5.17 -8.80
N THR A 12 2.57 4.93 -7.58
CA THR A 12 1.15 4.66 -7.37
C THR A 12 0.30 5.89 -7.67
N ALA A 13 0.77 7.07 -7.28
CA ALA A 13 0.09 8.34 -7.52
C ALA A 13 -0.07 8.61 -9.02
N VAL A 14 1.01 8.43 -9.80
CA VAL A 14 1.00 8.52 -11.26
C VAL A 14 0.03 7.50 -11.87
N ALA A 15 0.13 6.23 -11.47
CA ALA A 15 -0.68 5.16 -12.03
C ALA A 15 -2.18 5.27 -11.71
N LEU A 16 -2.54 5.99 -10.63
CA LEU A 16 -3.93 6.26 -10.24
C LEU A 16 -4.41 7.66 -10.63
N GLU A 17 -3.57 8.49 -11.26
CA GLU A 17 -3.85 9.89 -11.58
C GLU A 17 -4.31 10.72 -10.36
N VAL A 18 -3.69 10.48 -9.20
CA VAL A 18 -3.96 11.22 -7.95
C VAL A 18 -2.68 11.83 -7.39
N HIS A 19 -2.82 12.75 -6.44
CA HIS A 19 -1.67 13.28 -5.71
C HIS A 19 -1.10 12.23 -4.73
N ARG A 20 0.23 12.23 -4.53
CA ARG A 20 0.93 11.31 -3.61
C ARG A 20 0.38 11.31 -2.18
N ASN A 21 -0.11 12.46 -1.70
CA ASN A 21 -0.71 12.55 -0.36
C ASN A 21 -2.03 11.78 -0.26
N THR A 22 -2.81 11.70 -1.34
CA THR A 22 -4.02 10.87 -1.38
C THR A 22 -3.66 9.39 -1.26
N VAL A 23 -2.58 8.94 -1.89
CA VAL A 23 -2.08 7.57 -1.72
C VAL A 23 -1.66 7.31 -0.28
N ARG A 24 -0.86 8.22 0.31
CA ARG A 24 -0.44 8.12 1.72
C ARG A 24 -1.62 8.02 2.67
N GLN A 25 -2.64 8.87 2.51
CA GLN A 25 -3.85 8.85 3.36
C GLN A 25 -4.63 7.54 3.21
N ARG A 26 -4.77 7.03 1.98
CA ARG A 26 -5.46 5.75 1.74
C ARG A 26 -4.73 4.58 2.38
N ILE A 27 -3.40 4.58 2.35
CA ILE A 27 -2.60 3.50 2.92
C ILE A 27 -2.54 3.62 4.45
N ALA A 28 -2.43 4.82 5.02
CA ALA A 28 -2.59 5.03 6.46
C ALA A 28 -3.97 4.58 6.98
N ARG A 29 -5.02 4.79 6.18
CA ARG A 29 -6.35 4.25 6.50
C ARG A 29 -6.37 2.72 6.46
N ALA A 30 -5.68 2.10 5.51
CA ALA A 30 -5.59 0.64 5.43
C ALA A 30 -4.81 0.04 6.59
N GLU A 31 -3.67 0.64 6.97
CA GLU A 31 -2.90 0.30 8.18
C GLU A 31 -3.81 0.27 9.42
N ALA A 32 -4.55 1.35 9.64
CA ALA A 32 -5.46 1.46 10.78
C ALA A 32 -6.61 0.44 10.77
N LEU A 33 -7.12 0.07 9.59
CA LEU A 33 -8.21 -0.92 9.48
C LEU A 33 -7.73 -2.35 9.64
N LEU A 34 -6.49 -2.63 9.27
CA LEU A 34 -5.87 -3.95 9.35
C LEU A 34 -5.13 -4.17 10.66
N ASP A 35 -4.89 -3.12 11.44
CA ASP A 35 -4.06 -3.11 12.65
C ASP A 35 -2.64 -3.64 12.40
N VAL A 36 -2.04 -3.18 11.29
CA VAL A 36 -0.67 -3.55 10.88
C VAL A 36 0.15 -2.34 10.44
N ASP A 37 1.47 -2.46 10.52
CA ASP A 37 2.41 -1.45 10.02
C ASP A 37 2.78 -1.76 8.56
N LEU A 38 2.19 -1.06 7.59
CA LEU A 38 2.53 -1.20 6.16
C LEU A 38 3.80 -0.39 5.80
N GLY A 39 4.41 0.32 6.76
CA GLY A 39 5.77 0.84 6.66
C GLY A 39 6.83 -0.26 6.69
N ASP A 40 6.54 -1.38 7.34
CA ASP A 40 7.39 -2.57 7.34
C ASP A 40 7.34 -3.31 6.00
N ALA A 41 8.51 -3.67 5.47
CA ALA A 41 8.62 -4.40 4.21
C ALA A 41 8.09 -5.84 4.31
N ASP A 42 8.28 -6.50 5.45
CA ASP A 42 7.88 -7.88 5.67
C ASP A 42 6.35 -7.96 5.76
N VAL A 43 5.73 -7.07 6.53
CA VAL A 43 4.26 -6.95 6.63
C VAL A 43 3.62 -6.65 5.26
N ARG A 44 4.21 -5.75 4.45
CA ARG A 44 3.73 -5.52 3.08
C ARG A 44 3.81 -6.77 2.21
N MET A 45 4.89 -7.54 2.33
CA MET A 45 5.06 -8.77 1.58
C MET A 45 4.02 -9.81 2.01
N GLU A 46 3.79 -9.99 3.31
CA GLU A 46 2.75 -10.87 3.83
C GLU A 46 1.36 -10.48 3.33
N LEU A 47 1.00 -9.19 3.40
CA LEU A 47 -0.28 -8.71 2.88
C LEU A 47 -0.40 -8.94 1.36
N TRP A 48 0.68 -8.74 0.60
CA TRP A 48 0.69 -9.05 -0.83
C TRP A 48 0.45 -10.53 -1.09
N PHE A 49 1.10 -11.42 -0.34
CA PHE A 49 0.87 -12.86 -0.44
C PHE A 49 -0.58 -13.21 -0.11
N ALA A 50 -1.11 -12.70 1.00
CA ALA A 50 -2.50 -12.93 1.42
C ALA A 50 -3.49 -12.50 0.32
N LEU A 51 -3.31 -11.34 -0.31
CA LEU A 51 -4.21 -10.85 -1.36
C LEU A 51 -4.08 -11.59 -2.70
N LYS A 52 -2.94 -12.24 -2.96
CA LYS A 52 -2.66 -12.92 -4.23
C LYS A 52 -2.99 -14.40 -4.23
N TRP A 53 -2.98 -15.02 -3.05
CA TRP A 53 -3.16 -16.46 -2.88
C TRP A 53 -4.25 -16.83 -1.86
N ALA A 54 -5.05 -15.86 -1.39
CA ALA A 54 -6.38 -16.16 -0.81
C ALA A 54 -7.39 -16.47 -1.92
#